data_AF-A0A076EXU8-F1
#
_entry.id   AF-A0A076EXU8-F1
#
_cell.length_a   1.000
_cell.length_b   1.000
_cell.length_c   1.000
_cell.angle_alpha   90.00
_cell.angle_beta   90.00
_cell.angle_gamma   90.00
#
_symmetry.space_group_name_H-M   'P 1'
#
loop_
_entity.id
_entity.type
_entity.pdbx_description
1 polymer ?
#
loop_
_entity_poly.entity_id
_entity_poly.type
_entity_poly.pdbx_seq_one_letter_code
_entity_poly.pdbx_strand_id
1 'polypeptide(L)'
;MTALSLGRLEIVTPRTIWPNEARDFTPWLLQNVDVLSDLLGMDLVLDVAEHPVGNFSLDLKGYDETTGEVVIVENQLEPSDHTHLGQIITYAAGTDPTTIVWVTTGFRPEHRAAIDWLNQRTDENTRVFGIVIRVVKIGNSPSAPNFELVAQPNDWEKQVKRATASAPGEASAKVRQYREFWEAVLEQIRVDHPDWTRARTNGAPWCNTSLGLSGISLSMAWVNGSLVTQIYFDSRDADLNQARFDWLHGHRNAFETALGQTPSWDGMSGRKGARIVMTSTFDDISESERWPEMTTWLIKQQIRFRGALTAVGGVDALRDIRPL
;
A
#
# COMPACT_ATOMS: atom_id res chain seq x y z
N MET A 1 12.21 -31.98 28.57
CA MET A 1 12.47 -30.68 27.91
C MET A 1 12.88 -30.97 26.48
N THR A 2 11.99 -30.77 25.52
CA THR A 2 12.32 -30.83 24.10
C THR A 2 13.14 -29.57 23.77
N ALA A 3 14.39 -29.77 23.33
CA ALA A 3 15.21 -28.66 22.87
C ALA A 3 14.54 -28.01 21.66
N LEU A 4 14.31 -26.69 21.71
CA LEU A 4 13.87 -25.91 20.57
C LEU A 4 14.93 -26.03 19.47
N SER A 5 14.56 -26.63 18.33
CA SER A 5 15.43 -26.70 17.15
C SER A 5 15.25 -25.42 16.34
N LEU A 6 16.33 -24.63 16.21
CA LEU A 6 16.36 -23.43 15.38
C LEU A 6 17.03 -23.76 14.05
N GLY A 7 16.36 -23.41 12.94
CA GLY A 7 16.93 -23.52 11.60
C GLY A 7 18.06 -22.52 11.37
N ARG A 8 19.00 -22.86 10.47
CA ARG A 8 20.07 -21.95 10.04
C ARG A 8 19.66 -21.26 8.75
N LEU A 9 20.04 -19.99 8.62
CA LEU A 9 19.86 -19.22 7.40
C LEU A 9 20.96 -19.59 6.40
N GLU A 10 20.54 -19.90 5.18
CA GLU A 10 21.39 -20.28 4.05
C GLU A 10 21.26 -19.24 2.96
N ILE A 11 22.39 -18.86 2.35
CA ILE A 11 22.42 -17.93 1.21
C ILE A 11 22.40 -18.76 -0.08
N VAL A 12 21.48 -18.42 -0.96
CA VAL A 12 21.29 -19.05 -2.27
C VAL A 12 21.74 -18.07 -3.35
N THR A 13 22.40 -18.57 -4.39
CA THR A 13 22.80 -17.75 -5.55
C THR A 13 21.56 -17.26 -6.30
N PRO A 14 21.36 -15.93 -6.50
CA PRO A 14 20.17 -15.40 -7.15
C PRO A 14 19.87 -16.00 -8.53
N ARG A 15 20.90 -16.26 -9.35
CA ARG A 15 20.78 -16.91 -10.67
C ARG A 15 20.20 -18.33 -10.64
N THR A 16 20.12 -18.98 -9.48
CA THR A 16 19.43 -20.27 -9.36
C THR A 16 17.91 -20.12 -9.28
N ILE A 17 17.43 -18.93 -8.89
CA ILE A 17 16.01 -18.58 -8.82
C ILE A 17 15.59 -17.81 -10.07
N TRP A 18 16.43 -16.87 -10.51
CA TRP A 18 16.23 -16.07 -11.72
C TRP A 18 17.41 -16.31 -12.70
N PRO A 19 17.34 -17.37 -13.52
CA PRO A 19 18.40 -17.69 -14.48
C PRO A 19 18.79 -16.55 -15.42
N ASN A 20 17.80 -15.77 -15.85
CA ASN A 20 17.96 -14.63 -16.74
C ASN A 20 17.37 -13.37 -16.11
N GLU A 21 18.12 -12.28 -16.16
CA GLU A 21 17.75 -11.01 -15.53
C GLU A 21 16.53 -10.39 -16.19
N ALA A 22 16.61 -10.07 -17.48
CA ALA A 22 15.52 -9.45 -18.24
C ALA A 22 14.24 -10.30 -18.29
N ARG A 23 14.37 -11.64 -18.33
CA ARG A 23 13.21 -12.54 -18.47
C ARG A 23 12.63 -13.04 -17.16
N ASP A 24 13.42 -13.10 -16.10
CA ASP A 24 12.99 -13.68 -14.82
C ASP A 24 13.00 -12.63 -13.70
N PHE A 25 14.11 -11.90 -13.50
CA PHE A 25 14.23 -10.98 -12.38
C PHE A 25 13.48 -9.66 -12.60
N THR A 26 13.68 -9.01 -13.75
CA THR A 26 13.01 -7.74 -14.08
C THR A 26 11.48 -7.86 -14.02
N PRO A 27 10.84 -8.90 -14.61
CA PRO A 27 9.39 -9.06 -14.54
C PRO A 27 8.90 -9.43 -13.14
N TRP A 28 9.71 -10.19 -12.38
CA TRP A 28 9.40 -10.49 -10.98
C TRP A 28 9.42 -9.21 -10.14
N LEU A 29 10.44 -8.36 -10.30
CA LEU A 29 10.56 -7.11 -9.55
C LEU A 29 9.43 -6.13 -9.90
N LEU A 30 9.03 -6.06 -11.17
CA LEU A 30 7.85 -5.29 -11.61
C LEU A 30 6.57 -5.73 -10.86
N GLN A 31 6.36 -7.04 -10.69
CA GLN A 31 5.17 -7.59 -10.02
C GLN A 31 5.23 -7.54 -8.49
N ASN A 32 6.42 -7.33 -7.93
CA ASN A 32 6.67 -7.33 -6.48
C ASN A 32 7.34 -6.02 -6.05
N VAL A 33 6.87 -4.90 -6.59
CA VAL A 33 7.39 -3.55 -6.27
C VAL A 33 7.29 -3.23 -4.78
N ASP A 34 6.36 -3.87 -4.07
CA ASP A 34 6.17 -3.76 -2.62
C ASP A 34 7.47 -3.99 -1.84
N VAL A 35 8.35 -4.87 -2.32
CA VAL A 35 9.66 -5.11 -1.66
C VAL A 35 10.58 -3.89 -1.69
N LEU A 36 10.50 -3.06 -2.74
CA LEU A 36 11.24 -1.81 -2.85
C LEU A 36 10.53 -0.69 -2.10
N SER A 37 9.20 -0.63 -2.21
CA SER A 37 8.37 0.33 -1.49
C SER A 37 8.58 0.25 0.02
N ASP A 38 8.53 -0.97 0.58
CA ASP A 38 8.76 -1.22 2.00
C ASP A 38 10.19 -0.87 2.43
N LEU A 39 11.19 -1.21 1.60
CA LEU A 39 12.59 -0.97 1.91
C LEU A 39 12.94 0.53 1.90
N LEU A 40 12.40 1.27 0.93
CA LEU A 40 12.67 2.69 0.76
C LEU A 40 11.72 3.56 1.60
N GLY A 41 10.57 3.01 2.03
CA GLY A 41 9.53 3.78 2.72
C GLY A 41 8.84 4.78 1.78
N MET A 42 8.58 4.35 0.53
CA MET A 42 7.96 5.12 -0.53
C MET A 42 6.82 4.31 -1.15
N ASP A 43 5.76 4.96 -1.62
CA ASP A 43 4.65 4.29 -2.31
C ASP A 43 4.97 4.17 -3.80
N LEU A 44 5.84 3.23 -4.18
CA LEU A 44 6.28 3.09 -5.56
C LEU A 44 5.28 2.29 -6.41
N VAL A 45 5.06 2.76 -7.63
CA VAL A 45 4.35 2.05 -8.71
C VAL A 45 5.29 1.92 -9.89
N LEU A 46 5.46 0.70 -10.42
CA LEU A 46 6.25 0.45 -11.63
C LEU A 46 5.31 0.02 -12.76
N ASP A 47 5.34 0.74 -13.88
CA ASP A 47 4.36 0.57 -14.97
C ASP A 47 4.97 -0.06 -16.22
N VAL A 48 6.27 0.14 -16.42
CA VAL A 48 6.95 -0.21 -17.67
C VAL A 48 8.22 -0.99 -17.35
N ALA A 49 8.33 -2.19 -17.90
CA ALA A 49 9.61 -2.89 -18.06
C ALA A 49 10.20 -2.62 -19.43
N GLU A 50 11.52 -2.64 -19.53
CA GLU A 50 12.28 -2.43 -20.78
C GLU A 50 11.90 -1.11 -21.49
N HIS A 51 11.90 -0.01 -20.74
CA HIS A 51 11.54 1.31 -21.27
C HIS A 51 12.61 1.84 -22.24
N PRO A 52 12.27 2.17 -23.50
CA PRO A 52 13.26 2.62 -24.47
C PRO A 52 13.79 4.02 -24.16
N VAL A 53 15.10 4.17 -24.10
CA VAL A 53 15.82 5.45 -23.99
C VAL A 53 16.80 5.54 -25.15
N GLY A 54 16.36 6.17 -26.25
CA GLY A 54 17.11 6.16 -27.51
C GLY A 54 17.24 4.74 -28.07
N ASN A 55 18.48 4.24 -28.19
CA ASN A 55 18.78 2.87 -28.65
C ASN A 55 18.98 1.88 -27.50
N PHE A 56 18.80 2.32 -26.25
CA PHE A 56 18.99 1.51 -25.05
C PHE A 56 17.65 1.27 -24.34
N SER A 57 17.65 0.38 -23.36
CA SER A 57 16.46 -0.02 -22.62
C SER A 57 16.74 0.06 -21.12
N LEU A 58 16.00 0.92 -20.44
CA LEU A 58 15.95 1.01 -18.98
C LEU A 58 15.12 -0.16 -18.44
N ASP A 59 15.61 -0.86 -17.42
CA ASP A 59 14.96 -2.07 -16.93
C ASP A 59 13.53 -1.81 -16.45
N LEU A 60 13.35 -0.83 -15.56
CA LEU A 60 12.03 -0.48 -15.02
C LEU A 60 11.86 1.03 -14.89
N LYS A 61 10.66 1.49 -15.20
CA LYS A 61 10.22 2.87 -15.00
C LYS A 61 8.83 2.91 -14.36
N GLY A 62 8.64 3.89 -13.50
CA GLY A 62 7.38 4.12 -12.81
C GLY A 62 7.35 5.47 -12.14
N TYR A 63 6.62 5.55 -11.03
CA TYR A 63 6.43 6.77 -10.27
C TYR A 63 6.17 6.49 -8.78
N ASP A 64 6.36 7.51 -7.94
CA ASP A 64 5.87 7.52 -6.56
C ASP A 64 4.38 7.91 -6.57
N GLU A 65 3.49 7.06 -6.06
CA GLU A 65 2.03 7.26 -6.07
C GLU A 65 1.60 8.50 -5.27
N THR A 66 2.36 8.89 -4.25
CA THR A 66 2.05 10.07 -3.42
C THR A 66 2.41 11.37 -4.13
N THR A 67 3.55 11.42 -4.82
CA THR A 67 4.07 12.67 -5.42
C THR A 67 3.85 12.76 -6.93
N GLY A 68 3.62 11.63 -7.60
CA GLY A 68 3.59 11.51 -9.06
C GLY A 68 4.96 11.64 -9.72
N GLU A 69 6.05 11.68 -8.94
CA GLU A 69 7.39 11.88 -9.46
C GLU A 69 7.96 10.60 -10.08
N VAL A 70 8.82 10.76 -11.10
CA VAL A 70 9.36 9.64 -11.88
C VAL A 70 10.39 8.85 -11.09
N VAL A 71 10.24 7.52 -11.12
CA VAL A 71 11.15 6.54 -10.53
C VAL A 71 11.73 5.68 -11.63
N ILE A 72 13.04 5.44 -11.59
CA ILE A 72 13.70 4.46 -12.46
C ILE A 72 14.44 3.41 -11.62
N VAL A 73 14.45 2.16 -12.09
CA VAL A 73 15.19 1.07 -11.47
C VAL A 73 16.04 0.38 -12.52
N GLU A 74 17.33 0.24 -12.24
CA GLU A 74 18.26 -0.60 -12.98
C GLU A 74 18.63 -1.80 -12.10
N ASN A 75 18.54 -3.02 -12.63
CA ASN A 75 18.73 -4.22 -11.85
C ASN A 75 19.75 -5.18 -12.48
N GLN A 76 20.70 -5.66 -11.67
CA GLN A 76 21.68 -6.64 -12.10
C GLN A 76 21.85 -7.82 -11.14
N LEU A 77 22.03 -9.04 -11.65
CA LEU A 77 22.30 -10.25 -10.86
C LEU A 77 23.81 -10.58 -10.73
N GLU A 78 24.67 -9.66 -11.17
CA GLU A 78 26.11 -9.62 -10.97
C GLU A 78 26.50 -8.55 -9.94
N PRO A 79 27.74 -8.58 -9.40
CA PRO A 79 28.31 -7.44 -8.68
C PRO A 79 28.40 -6.19 -9.57
N SER A 80 28.29 -5.00 -8.97
CA SER A 80 28.25 -3.74 -9.69
C SER A 80 29.45 -3.53 -10.63
N ASP A 81 29.18 -2.95 -11.79
CA ASP A 81 30.15 -2.63 -12.84
C ASP A 81 29.98 -1.21 -13.40
N HIS A 82 30.93 -0.79 -14.23
CA HIS A 82 30.92 0.53 -14.88
C HIS A 82 29.85 0.65 -15.98
N THR A 83 29.42 -0.47 -16.57
CA THR A 83 28.43 -0.47 -17.65
C THR A 83 27.09 0.00 -17.10
N HIS A 84 26.62 -0.63 -16.02
CA HIS A 84 25.34 -0.27 -15.39
C HIS A 84 25.40 1.13 -14.76
N LEU A 85 26.52 1.52 -14.14
CA LEU A 85 26.68 2.89 -13.66
C LEU A 85 26.53 3.92 -14.79
N GLY A 86 27.15 3.67 -15.95
CA GLY A 86 27.02 4.54 -17.12
C GLY A 86 25.60 4.57 -17.68
N GLN A 87 24.92 3.41 -17.71
CA GLN A 87 23.52 3.29 -18.11
C GLN A 87 22.61 4.11 -17.20
N ILE A 88 22.72 3.95 -15.87
CA ILE A 88 21.95 4.70 -14.88
C ILE A 88 22.04 6.21 -15.11
N ILE A 89 23.26 6.74 -15.29
CA ILE A 89 23.47 8.17 -15.54
C ILE A 89 22.83 8.59 -16.86
N THR A 90 22.96 7.77 -17.90
CA THR A 90 22.39 8.05 -19.23
C THR A 90 20.86 8.03 -19.20
N TYR A 91 20.26 7.06 -18.50
CA TYR A 91 18.82 6.94 -18.33
C TYR A 91 18.26 8.08 -17.50
N ALA A 92 18.90 8.43 -16.39
CA ALA A 92 18.52 9.58 -15.59
C ALA A 92 18.48 10.87 -16.44
N ALA A 93 19.50 11.11 -17.27
CA ALA A 93 19.52 12.28 -18.15
C ALA A 93 18.41 12.25 -19.24
N GLY A 94 17.93 11.07 -19.64
CA GLY A 94 16.89 10.90 -20.64
C GLY A 94 15.46 10.88 -20.10
N THR A 95 15.27 10.59 -18.81
CA THR A 95 13.94 10.42 -18.20
C THR A 95 13.63 11.39 -17.07
N ASP A 96 14.60 12.20 -16.63
CA ASP A 96 14.47 13.20 -15.56
C ASP A 96 13.81 12.68 -14.27
N PRO A 97 14.33 11.58 -13.68
CA PRO A 97 13.75 10.98 -12.48
C PRO A 97 14.13 11.74 -11.21
N THR A 98 13.24 11.76 -10.23
CA THR A 98 13.58 12.19 -8.87
C THR A 98 14.16 11.04 -8.06
N THR A 99 13.84 9.79 -8.42
CA THR A 99 14.28 8.59 -7.70
C THR A 99 14.93 7.60 -8.64
N ILE A 100 16.16 7.22 -8.33
CA ILE A 100 16.99 6.29 -9.10
C ILE A 100 17.38 5.14 -8.18
N VAL A 101 17.07 3.91 -8.57
CA VAL A 101 17.36 2.71 -7.77
C VAL A 101 18.28 1.78 -8.56
N TRP A 102 19.42 1.42 -7.99
CA TRP A 102 20.33 0.42 -8.55
C TRP A 102 20.34 -0.83 -7.67
N VAL A 103 19.86 -1.95 -8.20
CA VAL A 103 19.82 -3.25 -7.53
C VAL A 103 20.94 -4.13 -8.06
N THR A 104 21.76 -4.71 -7.19
CA THR A 104 22.87 -5.60 -7.57
C THR A 104 23.08 -6.71 -6.54
N THR A 105 23.80 -7.79 -6.85
CA THR A 105 24.20 -8.78 -5.82
C THR A 105 25.30 -8.29 -4.89
N GLY A 106 25.96 -7.17 -5.21
CA GLY A 106 26.93 -6.54 -4.34
C GLY A 106 27.60 -5.34 -4.97
N PHE A 107 27.83 -4.28 -4.18
CA PHE A 107 28.53 -3.10 -4.66
C PHE A 107 30.04 -3.21 -4.45
N ARG A 108 30.81 -2.90 -5.50
CA ARG A 108 32.21 -2.52 -5.35
C ARG A 108 32.32 -1.20 -4.59
N PRO A 109 33.37 -1.00 -3.75
CA PRO A 109 33.55 0.23 -3.00
C PRO A 109 33.52 1.50 -3.87
N GLU A 110 34.07 1.44 -5.09
CA GLU A 110 34.13 2.54 -6.03
C GLU A 110 32.74 2.93 -6.55
N HIS A 111 31.89 1.96 -6.87
CA HIS A 111 30.52 2.23 -7.34
C HIS A 111 29.62 2.72 -6.21
N ARG A 112 29.82 2.19 -4.99
CA ARG A 112 29.17 2.75 -3.80
C ARG A 112 29.57 4.22 -3.59
N ALA A 113 30.86 4.52 -3.64
CA ALA A 113 31.36 5.88 -3.52
C ALA A 113 30.83 6.79 -4.65
N ALA A 114 30.61 6.26 -5.86
CA ALA A 114 29.98 7.00 -6.95
C ALA A 114 28.52 7.37 -6.65
N ILE A 115 27.73 6.45 -6.08
CA ILE A 115 26.36 6.76 -5.62
C ILE A 115 26.39 7.85 -4.54
N ASP A 116 27.27 7.71 -3.56
CA ASP A 116 27.40 8.70 -2.48
C ASP A 116 27.83 10.07 -3.03
N TRP A 117 28.71 10.10 -4.04
CA TRP A 117 29.13 11.32 -4.74
C TRP A 117 27.97 11.94 -5.54
N LEU A 118 27.16 11.13 -6.24
CA LEU A 118 25.98 11.61 -6.97
C LEU A 118 25.00 12.30 -6.01
N ASN A 119 24.64 11.64 -4.91
CA ASN A 119 23.76 12.21 -3.88
C ASN A 119 24.27 13.51 -3.23
N GLN A 120 25.57 13.81 -3.34
CA GLN A 120 26.16 15.07 -2.86
C GLN A 120 26.21 16.17 -3.91
N ARG A 121 26.02 15.82 -5.19
CA ARG A 121 26.24 16.71 -6.33
C ARG A 121 25.01 16.95 -7.17
N THR A 122 23.97 16.13 -7.02
CA THR A 122 22.64 16.40 -7.56
C THR A 122 21.86 17.36 -6.65
N ASP A 123 20.70 17.81 -7.12
CA ASP A 123 19.79 18.63 -6.31
C ASP A 123 19.11 17.84 -5.19
N GLU A 124 18.36 18.55 -4.33
CA GLU A 124 17.65 17.94 -3.19
C GLU A 124 16.50 17.01 -3.60
N ASN A 125 16.08 17.07 -4.87
CA ASN A 125 14.96 16.29 -5.38
C ASN A 125 15.42 14.97 -6.00
N THR A 126 16.66 14.92 -6.50
CA THR A 126 17.24 13.73 -7.13
C THR A 126 17.92 12.83 -6.09
N ARG A 127 17.50 11.57 -6.04
CA ARG A 127 17.94 10.60 -5.04
C ARG A 127 18.41 9.33 -5.71
N VAL A 128 19.60 8.86 -5.36
CA VAL A 128 20.17 7.62 -5.87
C VAL A 128 20.32 6.60 -4.74
N PHE A 129 19.72 5.43 -4.94
CA PHE A 129 19.73 4.31 -4.01
C PHE A 129 20.55 3.15 -4.55
N GLY A 130 21.35 2.54 -3.69
CA GLY A 130 22.06 1.30 -3.97
C GLY A 130 21.53 0.19 -3.08
N ILE A 131 20.99 -0.86 -3.69
CA ILE A 131 20.37 -1.99 -2.98
C ILE A 131 21.09 -3.29 -3.34
N VAL A 132 21.42 -4.08 -2.32
CA VAL A 132 21.97 -5.42 -2.49
C VAL A 132 20.85 -6.44 -2.40
N ILE A 133 20.69 -7.27 -3.44
CA ILE A 133 19.78 -8.42 -3.44
C ILE A 133 20.53 -9.70 -3.06
N ARG A 134 19.99 -10.41 -2.07
CA ARG A 134 20.37 -11.78 -1.72
C ARG A 134 19.15 -12.68 -1.79
N VAL A 135 19.37 -13.98 -1.95
CA VAL A 135 18.33 -14.98 -1.74
C VAL A 135 18.70 -15.78 -0.50
N VAL A 136 17.74 -15.96 0.40
CA VAL A 136 17.94 -16.71 1.65
C VAL A 136 16.91 -17.81 1.81
N LYS A 137 17.25 -18.85 2.58
CA LYS A 137 16.38 -19.98 2.87
C LYS A 137 16.65 -20.52 4.27
N ILE A 138 15.63 -21.07 4.94
CA ILE A 138 15.78 -21.75 6.23
C ILE A 138 15.24 -23.17 6.10
N GLY A 139 16.11 -24.17 6.21
CA GLY A 139 15.74 -25.58 6.09
C GLY A 139 15.04 -25.87 4.75
N ASN A 140 13.81 -26.37 4.78
CA ASN A 140 13.02 -26.69 3.58
C ASN A 140 12.04 -25.57 3.17
N SER A 141 12.19 -24.34 3.68
CA SER A 141 11.33 -23.22 3.26
C SER A 141 11.48 -22.91 1.76
N PRO A 142 10.50 -22.24 1.16
CA PRO A 142 10.74 -21.51 -0.09
C PRO A 142 11.91 -20.54 0.06
N SER A 143 12.61 -20.27 -1.05
CA SER A 143 13.63 -19.23 -1.12
C SER A 143 12.97 -17.86 -1.01
N ALA A 144 13.54 -16.98 -0.18
CA ALA A 144 13.06 -15.64 0.04
C ALA A 144 14.06 -14.61 -0.51
N PRO A 145 13.61 -13.62 -1.28
CA PRO A 145 14.43 -12.45 -1.60
C PRO A 145 14.70 -11.65 -0.31
N ASN A 146 15.91 -11.15 -0.17
CA ASN A 146 16.31 -10.29 0.92
C ASN A 146 17.08 -9.11 0.35
N PHE A 147 16.43 -7.93 0.37
CA PHE A 147 17.00 -6.69 -0.10
C PHE A 147 17.62 -5.91 1.06
N GLU A 148 18.81 -5.38 0.84
CA GLU A 148 19.57 -4.62 1.81
C GLU A 148 19.90 -3.25 1.21
N LEU A 149 19.38 -2.18 1.80
CA LEU A 149 19.73 -0.82 1.40
C LEU A 149 21.16 -0.53 1.86
N VAL A 150 22.08 -0.42 0.90
CA VAL A 150 23.47 -0.13 1.22
C VAL A 150 23.80 1.33 1.00
N ALA A 151 23.34 1.96 -0.09
CA ALA A 151 23.60 3.36 -0.43
C ALA A 151 22.30 4.15 -0.52
N GLN A 152 22.30 5.36 0.02
CA GLN A 152 21.14 6.24 0.10
C GLN A 152 21.62 7.70 0.24
N PRO A 153 20.77 8.71 -0.05
CA PRO A 153 21.08 10.11 0.27
C PRO A 153 21.46 10.28 1.75
N ASN A 154 22.38 11.21 2.05
CA ASN A 154 22.94 11.39 3.41
C ASN A 154 21.88 11.67 4.49
N ASP A 155 20.79 12.33 4.13
CA ASP A 155 19.67 12.58 5.02
C ASP A 155 18.52 11.59 4.80
N TRP A 156 18.65 10.54 3.98
CA TRP A 156 17.57 9.58 3.70
C TRP A 156 17.10 8.85 4.94
N GLU A 157 17.97 8.30 5.79
CA GLU A 157 17.50 7.68 7.04
C GLU A 157 16.79 8.68 7.96
N LYS A 158 17.19 9.96 7.93
CA LYS A 158 16.48 11.02 8.64
C LYS A 158 15.22 11.45 7.89
N GLN A 159 15.17 11.36 6.56
CA GLN A 159 14.06 11.71 5.67
C GLN A 159 13.01 10.60 5.67
N VAL A 160 13.37 9.32 5.67
CA VAL A 160 12.55 8.14 5.96
C VAL A 160 12.11 8.19 7.40
N LYS A 161 12.96 8.44 8.40
CA LYS A 161 12.48 8.76 9.76
C LYS A 161 11.77 10.11 9.85
N ARG A 162 11.77 10.94 8.81
CA ARG A 162 10.95 12.16 8.65
C ARG A 162 9.87 11.96 7.57
N ALA A 163 9.60 10.75 7.11
CA ALA A 163 8.56 10.42 6.12
C ALA A 163 7.67 9.35 6.75
N THR A 164 8.29 8.37 7.42
CA THR A 164 7.71 7.57 8.51
C THR A 164 7.57 8.35 9.83
N ALA A 165 8.26 9.49 10.03
CA ALA A 165 8.04 10.36 11.19
C ALA A 165 8.03 11.89 10.96
N SER A 166 7.82 12.40 9.73
CA SER A 166 7.56 13.84 9.51
C SER A 166 6.73 14.07 8.23
N ALA A 167 6.08 15.20 7.97
CA ALA A 167 6.15 16.52 8.61
C ALA A 167 5.79 16.51 10.11
N PRO A 168 6.59 17.13 11.01
CA PRO A 168 6.26 17.23 12.43
C PRO A 168 5.12 18.25 12.67
N GLY A 169 4.78 19.04 11.66
CA GLY A 169 3.58 19.88 11.61
C GLY A 169 2.40 19.14 11.01
N GLU A 170 2.36 18.94 9.69
CA GLU A 170 1.11 18.55 8.99
C GLU A 170 0.80 17.05 8.92
N ALA A 171 1.76 16.14 8.74
CA ALA A 171 1.47 14.69 8.70
C ALA A 171 1.28 14.12 10.12
N SER A 172 2.07 14.60 11.08
CA SER A 172 1.82 14.40 12.53
C SER A 172 0.50 15.04 12.95
N ALA A 173 0.15 16.24 12.45
CA ALA A 173 -1.17 16.82 12.66
C ALA A 173 -2.26 15.98 12.00
N LYS A 174 -2.09 15.48 10.77
CA LYS A 174 -3.13 14.72 10.06
C LYS A 174 -3.37 13.35 10.66
N VAL A 175 -2.31 12.62 11.07
CA VAL A 175 -2.44 11.38 11.85
C VAL A 175 -3.03 11.65 13.23
N ARG A 176 -2.64 12.74 13.89
CA ARG A 176 -3.24 13.17 15.17
C ARG A 176 -4.69 13.60 14.98
N GLN A 177 -5.02 14.25 13.89
CA GLN A 177 -6.35 14.75 13.54
C GLN A 177 -7.26 13.58 13.16
N TYR A 178 -6.78 12.59 12.41
CA TYR A 178 -7.47 11.32 12.24
C TYR A 178 -7.66 10.62 13.58
N ARG A 179 -6.63 10.60 14.44
CA ARG A 179 -6.75 10.00 15.77
C ARG A 179 -7.81 10.71 16.62
N GLU A 180 -7.75 12.03 16.74
CA GLU A 180 -8.69 12.85 17.52
C GLU A 180 -10.11 12.78 16.95
N PHE A 181 -10.27 12.88 15.64
CA PHE A 181 -11.56 12.73 14.96
C PHE A 181 -12.16 11.34 15.21
N TRP A 182 -11.38 10.28 14.98
CA TRP A 182 -11.86 8.91 15.21
C TRP A 182 -12.08 8.61 16.69
N GLU A 183 -11.30 9.19 17.61
CA GLU A 183 -11.54 9.09 19.04
C GLU A 183 -12.88 9.71 19.43
N ALA A 184 -13.18 10.92 18.95
CA ALA A 184 -14.47 11.59 19.16
C ALA A 184 -15.65 10.77 18.59
N VAL A 185 -15.52 10.28 17.36
CA VAL A 185 -16.53 9.43 16.71
C VAL A 185 -16.73 8.12 17.48
N LEU A 186 -15.65 7.44 17.85
CA LEU A 186 -15.71 6.17 18.58
C LEU A 186 -16.26 6.34 20.00
N GLU A 187 -15.98 7.46 20.67
CA GLU A 187 -16.57 7.77 21.98
C GLU A 187 -18.09 7.85 21.88
N GLN A 188 -18.62 8.61 20.91
CA GLN A 188 -20.06 8.70 20.69
C GLN A 188 -20.67 7.35 20.29
N ILE A 189 -20.01 6.59 19.39
CA ILE A 189 -20.48 5.25 19.00
C ILE A 189 -20.54 4.31 20.22
N ARG A 190 -19.58 4.37 21.14
CA ARG A 190 -19.57 3.49 22.33
C ARG A 190 -20.67 3.85 23.33
N VAL A 191 -21.11 5.11 23.36
CA VAL A 191 -22.23 5.56 24.19
C VAL A 191 -23.56 5.12 23.57
N ASP A 192 -23.77 5.39 22.27
CA ASP A 192 -25.05 5.15 21.61
C ASP A 192 -25.25 3.69 21.18
N HIS A 193 -24.15 3.02 20.81
CA HIS A 193 -24.13 1.70 20.19
C HIS A 193 -22.95 0.84 20.70
N PRO A 194 -22.92 0.48 22.00
CA PRO A 194 -21.78 -0.21 22.63
C PRO A 194 -21.40 -1.57 21.99
N ASP A 195 -22.32 -2.20 21.27
CA ASP A 195 -22.10 -3.50 20.62
C ASP A 195 -21.41 -3.42 19.25
N TRP A 196 -21.24 -2.22 18.67
CA TRP A 196 -20.70 -2.08 17.31
C TRP A 196 -19.17 -2.24 17.24
N THR A 197 -18.46 -1.76 18.26
CA THR A 197 -16.99 -1.77 18.25
C THR A 197 -16.39 -1.62 19.65
N ARG A 198 -15.26 -2.30 19.86
CA ARG A 198 -14.33 -2.06 20.98
C ARG A 198 -12.96 -1.59 20.49
N ALA A 199 -12.82 -1.37 19.18
CA ALA A 199 -11.57 -1.02 18.54
C ALA A 199 -11.10 0.39 18.97
N ARG A 200 -9.78 0.58 18.97
CA ARG A 200 -9.15 1.89 19.09
C ARG A 200 -8.61 2.30 17.73
N THR A 201 -8.59 3.58 17.45
CA THR A 201 -7.92 4.12 16.25
C THR A 201 -6.40 4.13 16.46
N ASN A 202 -5.65 3.94 15.37
CA ASN A 202 -4.20 4.10 15.33
C ASN A 202 -3.77 5.41 14.62
N GLY A 203 -4.73 6.21 14.14
CA GLY A 203 -4.48 7.42 13.34
C GLY A 203 -4.49 7.18 11.82
N ALA A 204 -4.96 6.01 11.36
CA ALA A 204 -5.23 5.75 9.96
C ALA A 204 -6.40 6.62 9.43
N PRO A 205 -6.48 6.90 8.12
CA PRO A 205 -7.58 7.64 7.51
C PRO A 205 -8.91 6.86 7.48
N TRP A 206 -8.97 5.66 8.08
CA TRP A 206 -10.19 4.86 8.24
C TRP A 206 -10.34 4.34 9.66
N CYS A 207 -11.57 4.07 10.05
CA CYS A 207 -11.93 3.37 11.26
C CYS A 207 -13.11 2.42 10.99
N ASN A 208 -12.91 1.14 11.28
CA ASN A 208 -13.87 0.09 10.93
C ASN A 208 -14.70 -0.34 12.15
N THR A 209 -15.98 -0.62 11.90
CA THR A 209 -16.85 -1.31 12.86
C THR A 209 -17.19 -2.71 12.36
N SER A 210 -17.47 -3.62 13.29
CA SER A 210 -17.76 -5.00 12.94
C SER A 210 -19.18 -5.14 12.39
N LEU A 211 -19.34 -5.95 11.35
CA LEU A 211 -20.66 -6.46 10.94
C LEU A 211 -20.97 -7.83 11.59
N GLY A 212 -20.02 -8.43 12.31
CA GLY A 212 -20.17 -9.77 12.89
C GLY A 212 -19.84 -10.92 11.93
N LEU A 213 -19.21 -10.62 10.78
CA LEU A 213 -18.74 -11.59 9.80
C LEU A 213 -17.30 -11.26 9.40
N SER A 214 -16.45 -12.29 9.29
CA SER A 214 -15.05 -12.12 8.87
C SER A 214 -14.93 -11.87 7.36
N GLY A 215 -13.98 -11.03 6.97
CA GLY A 215 -13.76 -10.63 5.57
C GLY A 215 -14.82 -9.66 5.04
N ILE A 216 -15.53 -8.97 5.95
CA ILE A 216 -16.40 -7.84 5.62
C ILE A 216 -16.40 -6.85 6.79
N SER A 217 -16.31 -5.57 6.50
CA SER A 217 -16.36 -4.51 7.51
C SER A 217 -17.30 -3.38 7.10
N LEU A 218 -17.87 -2.70 8.09
CA LEU A 218 -18.57 -1.44 7.87
C LEU A 218 -17.61 -0.31 8.25
N SER A 219 -16.91 0.16 7.22
CA SER A 219 -15.77 1.07 7.29
C SER A 219 -16.24 2.52 7.21
N MET A 220 -15.70 3.36 8.09
CA MET A 220 -15.76 4.82 7.99
C MET A 220 -14.40 5.29 7.53
N ALA A 221 -14.31 6.15 6.51
CA ALA A 221 -13.02 6.51 5.96
C ALA A 221 -13.02 7.92 5.34
N TRP A 222 -11.82 8.49 5.23
CA TRP A 222 -11.54 9.62 4.34
C TRP A 222 -10.92 9.09 3.06
N VAL A 223 -11.60 9.27 1.92
CA VAL A 223 -11.17 8.78 0.60
C VAL A 223 -11.22 9.93 -0.38
N ASN A 224 -10.09 10.20 -1.06
CA ASN A 224 -9.96 11.29 -2.02
C ASN A 224 -10.45 12.64 -1.47
N GLY A 225 -10.20 12.91 -0.18
CA GLY A 225 -10.61 14.13 0.51
C GLY A 225 -12.01 14.08 1.13
N SER A 226 -12.90 13.17 0.73
CA SER A 226 -14.27 13.12 1.27
C SER A 226 -14.45 12.10 2.38
N LEU A 227 -15.28 12.43 3.36
CA LEU A 227 -15.73 11.47 4.38
C LEU A 227 -16.75 10.51 3.76
N VAL A 228 -16.52 9.21 3.95
CA VAL A 228 -17.35 8.13 3.41
C VAL A 228 -17.72 7.13 4.49
N THR A 229 -18.85 6.44 4.28
CA THR A 229 -19.12 5.14 4.90
C THR A 229 -19.17 4.08 3.80
N GLN A 230 -18.72 2.87 4.09
CA GLN A 230 -18.73 1.81 3.10
C GLN A 230 -18.85 0.42 3.72
N ILE A 231 -19.60 -0.46 3.06
CA ILE A 231 -19.39 -1.91 3.23
C ILE A 231 -18.15 -2.24 2.40
N TYR A 232 -17.15 -2.81 3.03
CA TYR A 232 -15.90 -3.19 2.38
C TYR A 232 -15.69 -4.71 2.53
N PHE A 233 -15.47 -5.38 1.39
CA PHE A 233 -15.21 -6.82 1.33
C PHE A 233 -13.69 -7.04 1.28
N ASP A 234 -13.12 -7.54 2.39
CA ASP A 234 -11.68 -7.65 2.65
C ASP A 234 -11.23 -9.05 3.06
N SER A 235 -11.94 -10.08 2.61
CA SER A 235 -11.44 -11.46 2.73
C SER A 235 -10.10 -11.60 2.00
N ARG A 236 -9.27 -12.54 2.48
CA ARG A 236 -8.04 -12.95 1.78
C ARG A 236 -8.32 -13.63 0.44
N ASP A 237 -9.53 -14.15 0.29
CA ASP A 237 -10.07 -14.79 -0.91
C ASP A 237 -10.83 -13.75 -1.74
N ALA A 238 -10.27 -13.40 -2.90
CA ALA A 238 -10.84 -12.40 -3.80
C ALA A 238 -12.15 -12.88 -4.45
N ASP A 239 -12.26 -14.19 -4.73
CA ASP A 239 -13.46 -14.76 -5.33
C ASP A 239 -14.62 -14.72 -4.32
N LEU A 240 -14.33 -14.94 -3.04
CA LEU A 240 -15.33 -14.77 -1.97
C LEU A 240 -15.77 -13.31 -1.82
N ASN A 241 -14.86 -12.33 -1.95
CA ASN A 241 -15.22 -10.92 -1.92
C ASN A 241 -16.16 -10.56 -3.07
N GLN A 242 -15.80 -10.99 -4.28
CA GLN A 242 -16.60 -10.77 -5.47
C GLN A 242 -17.97 -11.45 -5.35
N ALA A 243 -18.03 -12.71 -4.93
CA ALA A 243 -19.30 -13.44 -4.76
C ALA A 243 -20.24 -12.78 -3.74
N ARG A 244 -19.70 -12.27 -2.63
CA ARG A 244 -20.48 -11.52 -1.62
C ARG A 244 -20.98 -10.18 -2.15
N PHE A 245 -20.14 -9.47 -2.91
CA PHE A 245 -20.51 -8.23 -3.57
C PHE A 245 -21.61 -8.47 -4.61
N ASP A 246 -21.44 -9.45 -5.49
CA ASP A 246 -22.39 -9.79 -6.56
C ASP A 246 -23.74 -10.21 -5.99
N TRP A 247 -23.74 -11.01 -4.92
CA TRP A 247 -24.97 -11.37 -4.22
C TRP A 247 -25.70 -10.13 -3.70
N LEU A 248 -24.99 -9.21 -3.05
CA LEU A 248 -25.60 -7.99 -2.50
C LEU A 248 -26.06 -7.05 -3.63
N HIS A 249 -25.31 -6.98 -4.73
CA HIS A 249 -25.67 -6.25 -5.93
C HIS A 249 -26.93 -6.84 -6.61
N GLY A 250 -27.10 -8.17 -6.57
CA GLY A 250 -28.35 -8.83 -6.97
C GLY A 250 -29.58 -8.40 -6.16
N HIS A 251 -29.37 -7.95 -4.91
CA HIS A 251 -30.40 -7.40 -4.03
C HIS A 251 -30.41 -5.87 -3.98
N ARG A 252 -29.72 -5.20 -4.90
CA ARG A 252 -29.49 -3.75 -4.92
C ARG A 252 -30.77 -2.93 -4.73
N ASN A 253 -31.85 -3.25 -5.44
CA ASN A 253 -33.09 -2.47 -5.36
C ASN A 253 -33.69 -2.48 -3.94
N ALA A 254 -33.73 -3.66 -3.31
CA ALA A 254 -34.23 -3.80 -1.95
C ALA A 254 -33.29 -3.14 -0.93
N PHE A 255 -31.97 -3.29 -1.13
CA PHE A 255 -30.95 -2.64 -0.30
C PHE A 255 -31.06 -1.12 -0.36
N GLU A 256 -31.10 -0.51 -1.56
CA GLU A 256 -31.21 0.93 -1.75
C GLU A 256 -32.53 1.49 -1.22
N THR A 257 -33.63 0.74 -1.38
CA THR A 257 -34.94 1.11 -0.81
C THR A 257 -34.87 1.19 0.71
N ALA A 258 -34.25 0.19 1.36
CA ALA A 258 -34.09 0.17 2.81
C ALA A 258 -33.06 1.20 3.30
N LEU A 259 -32.01 1.48 2.51
CA LEU A 259 -31.03 2.53 2.79
C LEU A 259 -31.65 3.93 2.67
N GLY A 260 -32.65 4.07 1.79
CA GLY A 260 -33.28 5.33 1.42
C GLY A 260 -32.36 6.25 0.59
N GLN A 261 -31.30 5.69 0.01
CA GLN A 261 -30.27 6.39 -0.76
C GLN A 261 -29.65 5.43 -1.80
N THR A 262 -28.99 6.00 -2.80
CA THR A 262 -28.27 5.25 -3.84
C THR A 262 -26.76 5.36 -3.61
N PRO A 263 -26.10 4.32 -3.06
CA PRO A 263 -24.65 4.29 -2.91
C PRO A 263 -23.95 3.99 -4.25
N SER A 264 -22.65 4.22 -4.29
CA SER A 264 -21.79 3.73 -5.36
C SER A 264 -21.48 2.26 -5.14
N TRP A 265 -21.65 1.45 -6.18
CA TRP A 265 -21.34 0.03 -6.19
C TRP A 265 -20.05 -0.17 -6.99
N ASP A 266 -18.95 -0.45 -6.31
CA ASP A 266 -17.62 -0.51 -6.89
C ASP A 266 -17.01 -1.90 -6.65
N GLY A 267 -17.03 -2.72 -7.70
CA GLY A 267 -16.40 -4.05 -7.69
C GLY A 267 -14.87 -4.02 -7.75
N MET A 268 -14.25 -2.83 -7.84
CA MET A 268 -12.81 -2.60 -7.84
C MET A 268 -12.04 -3.53 -8.80
N SER A 269 -12.43 -3.53 -10.08
CA SER A 269 -11.85 -4.38 -11.12
C SER A 269 -10.32 -4.38 -11.09
N GLY A 270 -9.72 -5.58 -11.06
CA GLY A 270 -8.26 -5.77 -10.96
C GLY A 270 -7.71 -5.73 -9.53
N ARG A 271 -8.53 -5.48 -8.51
CA ARG A 271 -8.17 -5.55 -7.08
C ARG A 271 -8.90 -6.72 -6.41
N LYS A 272 -8.40 -7.14 -5.23
CA LYS A 272 -8.96 -8.27 -4.47
C LYS A 272 -10.24 -7.95 -3.70
N GLY A 273 -10.52 -6.68 -3.45
CA GLY A 273 -11.66 -6.23 -2.65
C GLY A 273 -12.81 -5.74 -3.51
N ALA A 274 -13.93 -5.45 -2.88
CA ALA A 274 -15.06 -4.74 -3.47
C ALA A 274 -15.71 -3.86 -2.40
N ARG A 275 -16.53 -2.89 -2.79
CA ARG A 275 -17.15 -1.96 -1.84
C ARG A 275 -18.46 -1.35 -2.30
N ILE A 276 -19.29 -0.99 -1.32
CA ILE A 276 -20.52 -0.22 -1.51
C ILE A 276 -20.38 1.04 -0.68
N VAL A 277 -20.28 2.20 -1.33
CA VAL A 277 -19.80 3.45 -0.73
C VAL A 277 -20.88 4.51 -0.75
N MET A 278 -21.09 5.17 0.39
CA MET A 278 -21.83 6.42 0.47
C MET A 278 -20.86 7.55 0.81
N THR A 279 -20.74 8.51 -0.10
CA THR A 279 -19.89 9.70 0.07
C THR A 279 -20.70 10.83 0.68
N SER A 280 -20.16 11.46 1.71
CA SER A 280 -20.77 12.65 2.31
C SER A 280 -20.42 13.92 1.51
N THR A 281 -21.00 15.04 1.93
CA THR A 281 -20.61 16.37 1.45
C THR A 281 -19.49 16.99 2.28
N PHE A 282 -18.93 16.27 3.27
CA PHE A 282 -17.80 16.74 4.07
C PHE A 282 -16.50 16.33 3.37
N ASP A 283 -15.66 17.31 3.09
CA ASP A 283 -14.43 17.20 2.28
C ASP A 283 -13.18 17.76 2.96
N ASP A 284 -13.30 18.24 4.20
CA ASP A 284 -12.17 18.66 5.02
C ASP A 284 -12.32 18.20 6.47
N ILE A 285 -11.36 17.40 6.94
CA ILE A 285 -11.29 16.93 8.34
C ILE A 285 -10.84 18.04 9.30
N SER A 286 -10.27 19.13 8.78
CA SER A 286 -9.76 20.25 9.58
C SER A 286 -10.83 21.15 10.18
N GLU A 287 -12.07 21.03 9.70
CA GLU A 287 -13.27 21.71 10.21
C GLU A 287 -13.75 21.09 11.54
N SER A 288 -12.93 21.21 12.60
CA SER A 288 -13.18 20.60 13.93
C SER A 288 -14.54 20.98 14.55
N GLU A 289 -15.05 22.16 14.24
CA GLU A 289 -16.37 22.65 14.62
C GLU A 289 -17.53 21.86 13.98
N ARG A 290 -17.29 21.20 12.85
CA ARG A 290 -18.27 20.36 12.15
C ARG A 290 -18.17 18.88 12.52
N TRP A 291 -17.19 18.48 13.35
CA TRP A 291 -17.05 17.09 13.79
C TRP A 291 -18.30 16.50 14.45
N PRO A 292 -19.11 17.24 15.23
CA PRO A 292 -20.38 16.73 15.74
C PRO A 292 -21.38 16.36 14.64
N GLU A 293 -21.43 17.16 13.56
CA GLU A 293 -22.29 16.90 12.40
C GLU A 293 -21.78 15.70 11.59
N MET A 294 -20.46 15.65 11.35
CA MET A 294 -19.80 14.51 10.69
C MET A 294 -20.03 13.21 11.46
N THR A 295 -19.89 13.24 12.79
CA THR A 295 -20.15 12.09 13.68
C THR A 295 -21.60 11.66 13.60
N THR A 296 -22.53 12.62 13.67
CA THR A 296 -23.97 12.35 13.54
C THR A 296 -24.29 11.72 12.18
N TRP A 297 -23.67 12.21 11.11
CA TRP A 297 -23.83 11.64 9.78
C TRP A 297 -23.29 10.20 9.72
N LEU A 298 -22.07 9.96 10.22
CA LEU A 298 -21.47 8.62 10.25
C LEU A 298 -22.33 7.61 11.01
N ILE A 299 -22.82 7.98 12.20
CA ILE A 299 -23.70 7.10 12.99
C ILE A 299 -25.00 6.83 12.24
N LYS A 300 -25.67 7.86 11.69
CA LYS A 300 -26.88 7.68 10.88
C LYS A 300 -26.65 6.74 9.69
N GLN A 301 -25.51 6.88 9.01
CA GLN A 301 -25.17 6.02 7.89
C GLN A 301 -24.87 4.59 8.34
N GLN A 302 -24.15 4.40 9.45
CA GLN A 302 -23.94 3.08 10.05
C GLN A 302 -25.28 2.38 10.37
N ILE A 303 -26.25 3.10 10.96
CA ILE A 303 -27.60 2.57 11.21
C ILE A 303 -28.27 2.16 9.89
N ARG A 304 -28.25 3.04 8.88
CA ARG A 304 -28.89 2.80 7.57
C ARG A 304 -28.28 1.59 6.87
N PHE A 305 -26.96 1.49 6.80
CA PHE A 305 -26.28 0.37 6.16
C PHE A 305 -26.55 -0.95 6.87
N ARG A 306 -26.55 -0.96 8.21
CA ARG A 306 -26.92 -2.16 9.00
C ARG A 306 -28.38 -2.56 8.77
N GLY A 307 -29.29 -1.59 8.73
CA GLY A 307 -30.70 -1.81 8.43
C GLY A 307 -30.91 -2.33 7.01
N ALA A 308 -30.26 -1.72 6.03
CA ALA A 308 -30.33 -2.12 4.62
C ALA A 308 -29.77 -3.53 4.41
N LEU A 309 -28.64 -3.87 5.05
CA LEU A 309 -28.08 -5.22 5.03
C LEU A 309 -29.05 -6.22 5.67
N THR A 310 -29.68 -5.86 6.79
CA THR A 310 -30.68 -6.71 7.46
C THR A 310 -31.90 -6.96 6.58
N ALA A 311 -32.38 -5.93 5.86
CA ALA A 311 -33.55 -6.02 5.00
C ALA A 311 -33.39 -6.98 3.82
N VAL A 312 -32.15 -7.28 3.41
CA VAL A 312 -31.86 -8.18 2.28
C VAL A 312 -31.36 -9.57 2.71
N GLY A 313 -31.35 -9.89 4.02
CA GLY A 313 -30.96 -11.20 4.54
C GLY A 313 -29.84 -11.18 5.58
N GLY A 314 -29.28 -10.00 5.85
CA GLY A 314 -28.28 -9.80 6.90
C GLY A 314 -26.93 -10.45 6.60
N VAL A 315 -26.09 -10.53 7.63
CA VAL A 315 -24.76 -11.15 7.53
C VAL A 315 -24.82 -12.67 7.40
N ASP A 316 -25.91 -13.31 7.79
CA ASP A 316 -26.07 -14.76 7.67
C ASP A 316 -26.15 -15.17 6.21
N ALA A 317 -26.89 -14.43 5.39
CA ALA A 317 -26.95 -14.68 3.95
C ALA A 317 -25.56 -14.56 3.28
N LEU A 318 -24.72 -13.62 3.73
CA LEU A 318 -23.35 -13.45 3.24
C LEU A 318 -22.37 -14.52 3.76
N ARG A 319 -22.67 -15.16 4.90
CA ARG A 319 -21.83 -16.22 5.51
C ARG A 319 -21.88 -17.51 4.70
N ASP A 320 -23.03 -17.82 4.14
CA ASP A 320 -23.28 -19.07 3.44
C ASP A 320 -22.84 -19.04 1.97
N ILE A 321 -22.49 -17.86 1.46
CA ILE A 321 -21.91 -17.71 0.13
C ILE A 321 -20.59 -18.48 0.04
N ARG A 322 -20.44 -19.23 -1.04
CA ARG A 322 -19.21 -19.87 -1.47
C ARG A 322 -18.89 -19.35 -2.87
N PRO A 323 -17.63 -19.03 -3.19
CA PRO A 323 -17.23 -18.78 -4.56
C PRO A 323 -17.55 -20.01 -5.41
N LEU A 324 -17.94 -19.77 -6.66
CA LEU A 324 -18.18 -20.82 -7.66
C LEU A 324 -16.85 -21.45 -8.10
#